data_AF-A0A9N9VVE8-F1
#
_entry.id   AF-A0A9N9VVE8-F1
#
_cell.length_a   1.000
_cell.length_b   1.000
_cell.length_c   1.000
_cell.angle_alpha   90.00
_cell.angle_beta   90.00
_cell.angle_gamma   90.00
#
_symmetry.space_group_name_H-M   'P 1'
#
loop_
_entity.id
_entity.type
_entity.pdbx_description
1 polymer ?
#
loop_
_entity_poly.entity_id
_entity_poly.type
_entity_poly.pdbx_seq_one_letter_code
_entity_poly.pdbx_strand_id
1 'polypeptide(L)'
;MENVRFLNLKSMTDGEISAPRPHLCDGVEPERVKDRVRDELETIIAPSRDSRNVLVTNFFLQAKGPHGRIGIAQKQVTLEGAYGSRMMHAVQNFGKETPEFDDNAYTFSATYIEGILCLFAHHVAAPTIHTNRHPGYHITLLRGFHLFDKSNFADGIYAFRALRQLAHKYREEFIEVANERAANMPRLQEARGTDTGKDGTNEMPSRPGDDEYEGEDEASAPEKDSDANFVEEGIELS
;
A
#
# COMPACT_ATOMS: atom_id res chain seq x y z
N MET A 1 -13.72 0.83 -10.24
CA MET A 1 -12.59 1.32 -9.43
C MET A 1 -11.59 1.93 -10.39
N GLU A 2 -11.29 3.22 -10.23
CA GLU A 2 -10.17 3.86 -10.91
C GLU A 2 -8.85 3.34 -10.36
N ASN A 3 -7.78 3.50 -11.14
CA ASN A 3 -6.43 3.09 -10.77
C ASN A 3 -5.86 4.06 -9.72
N VAL A 4 -6.00 3.73 -8.44
CA VAL A 4 -5.58 4.54 -7.28
C VAL A 4 -4.05 4.47 -7.11
N ARG A 5 -3.39 5.63 -7.16
CA ARG A 5 -1.98 5.76 -6.80
C ARG A 5 -1.83 5.92 -5.29
N PHE A 6 -0.85 5.25 -4.71
CA PHE A 6 -0.70 5.11 -3.26
C PHE A 6 0.05 6.29 -2.65
N LEU A 7 -0.51 7.49 -2.74
CA LEU A 7 0.17 8.74 -2.38
C LEU A 7 0.13 9.09 -0.90
N ASN A 8 -0.75 8.47 -0.11
CA ASN A 8 -0.87 8.77 1.33
C ASN A 8 0.02 7.88 2.22
N LEU A 9 0.59 6.82 1.65
CA LEU A 9 1.36 5.86 2.42
C LEU A 9 2.76 6.39 2.73
N LYS A 10 3.23 6.19 3.96
CA LYS A 10 4.63 6.43 4.33
C LYS A 10 5.54 5.65 3.39
N SER A 11 6.50 6.32 2.76
CA SER A 11 7.40 5.69 1.81
C SER A 11 8.21 4.56 2.45
N MET A 12 8.45 3.49 1.69
CA MET A 12 9.39 2.40 2.05
C MET A 12 10.78 2.59 1.46
N THR A 13 10.93 3.56 0.56
CA THR A 13 12.11 3.75 -0.28
C THR A 13 12.61 5.20 -0.21
N ASP A 14 12.20 5.94 0.82
CA ASP A 14 12.53 7.36 1.03
C ASP A 14 12.24 8.27 -0.19
N GLY A 15 11.35 7.82 -1.08
CA GLY A 15 10.94 8.55 -2.28
C GLY A 15 11.75 8.23 -3.52
N GLU A 16 12.75 7.34 -3.43
CA GLU A 16 13.57 6.90 -4.57
C GLU A 16 12.75 6.13 -5.62
N ILE A 17 11.69 5.45 -5.18
CA ILE A 17 10.78 4.72 -6.07
C ILE A 17 9.40 5.37 -6.01
N SER A 18 8.82 5.64 -7.18
CA SER A 18 7.47 6.20 -7.32
C SER A 18 6.43 5.36 -6.56
N ALA A 19 5.44 6.03 -5.98
CA ALA A 19 4.34 5.38 -5.30
C ALA A 19 3.64 4.30 -6.15
N PRO A 20 3.28 3.14 -5.56
CA PRO A 20 2.56 2.09 -6.27
C PRO A 20 1.30 2.58 -6.97
N ARG A 21 1.00 1.94 -8.11
CA ARG A 21 -0.18 2.22 -8.93
C ARG A 21 -0.70 0.91 -9.55
N PRO A 22 -1.34 0.05 -8.75
CA PRO A 22 -1.86 -1.23 -9.22
C PRO A 22 -3.02 -1.04 -10.20
N HIS A 23 -3.09 -1.84 -11.27
CA HIS A 23 -4.23 -1.78 -12.18
C HIS A 23 -5.54 -2.22 -11.50
N LEU A 24 -5.41 -3.13 -10.53
CA LEU A 24 -6.49 -3.53 -9.64
C LEU A 24 -5.90 -3.86 -8.27
N CYS A 25 -6.60 -3.45 -7.22
CA CYS A 25 -6.34 -3.88 -5.86
C CYS A 25 -7.65 -4.16 -5.13
N ASP A 26 -7.65 -5.15 -4.25
CA ASP A 26 -8.77 -5.41 -3.35
C ASP A 26 -8.40 -4.95 -1.93
N GLY A 27 -9.30 -4.21 -1.30
CA GLY A 27 -9.19 -3.76 0.08
C GLY A 27 -10.54 -3.80 0.77
N VAL A 28 -10.69 -3.01 1.83
CA VAL A 28 -11.92 -2.91 2.63
C VAL A 28 -12.49 -1.50 2.56
N GLU A 29 -13.81 -1.35 2.59
CA GLU A 29 -14.46 -0.05 2.71
C GLU A 29 -14.12 0.62 4.06
N PRO A 30 -13.86 1.93 4.11
CA PRO A 30 -13.47 2.62 5.34
C PRO A 30 -14.44 2.45 6.50
N GLU A 31 -15.75 2.33 6.25
CA GLU A 31 -16.79 2.17 7.27
C GLU A 31 -16.66 0.86 8.06
N ARG A 32 -15.95 -0.13 7.51
CA ARG A 32 -15.73 -1.43 8.16
C ARG A 32 -14.55 -1.41 9.12
N VAL A 33 -13.78 -0.32 9.16
CA VAL A 33 -12.61 -0.15 10.04
C VAL A 33 -12.92 0.94 11.07
N LYS A 34 -12.76 0.64 12.36
CA LYS A 34 -13.05 1.61 13.45
C LYS A 34 -12.18 2.86 13.33
N ASP A 35 -12.76 4.01 13.65
CA ASP A 35 -12.12 5.35 13.55
C ASP A 35 -10.71 5.35 14.14
N ARG A 36 -10.57 4.83 15.37
CA ARG A 36 -9.26 4.74 16.03
C ARG A 36 -8.20 3.97 15.22
N VAL A 37 -8.58 2.85 14.59
CA VAL A 37 -7.66 2.08 13.74
C VAL A 37 -7.31 2.88 12.49
N ARG A 38 -8.30 3.54 11.88
CA ARG A 38 -8.09 4.39 10.70
C ARG A 38 -7.17 5.57 11.00
N ASP A 39 -7.38 6.24 12.12
CA ASP A 39 -6.65 7.45 12.51
C ASP A 39 -5.21 7.12 12.90
N GLU A 40 -5.00 6.10 13.74
CA GLU A 40 -3.66 5.72 14.20
C GLU A 40 -2.81 5.09 13.08
N LEU A 41 -3.44 4.42 12.10
CA LEU A 41 -2.74 3.74 11.00
C LEU A 41 -2.89 4.45 9.64
N GLU A 42 -3.42 5.67 9.58
CA GLU A 42 -3.81 6.37 8.33
C GLU A 42 -2.73 6.29 7.24
N THR A 43 -1.50 6.70 7.59
CA THR A 43 -0.33 6.71 6.68
C THR A 43 0.26 5.33 6.39
N ILE A 44 -0.32 4.27 6.95
CA ILE A 44 0.10 2.88 6.75
C ILE A 44 -0.95 2.11 5.93
N ILE A 45 -2.24 2.29 6.23
CA ILE A 45 -3.33 1.46 5.69
C ILE A 45 -4.23 2.16 4.66
N ALA A 46 -4.18 3.49 4.52
CA ALA A 46 -4.99 4.23 3.58
C ALA A 46 -4.16 4.58 2.33
N PRO A 47 -4.37 3.93 1.17
CA PRO A 47 -3.60 4.21 -0.04
C PRO A 47 -3.72 5.67 -0.51
N SER A 48 -4.89 6.28 -0.30
CA SER A 48 -5.24 7.65 -0.71
C SER A 48 -5.99 8.36 0.41
N ARG A 49 -5.97 9.69 0.40
CA ARG A 49 -6.76 10.55 1.31
C ARG A 49 -8.24 10.66 0.91
N ASP A 50 -8.60 10.22 -0.31
CA ASP A 50 -9.99 10.17 -0.73
C ASP A 50 -10.71 9.04 0.03
N SER A 51 -11.66 9.44 0.88
CA SER A 51 -12.44 8.56 1.76
C SER A 51 -13.35 7.57 1.02
N ARG A 52 -13.48 7.66 -0.30
CA ARG A 52 -14.20 6.68 -1.11
C ARG A 52 -13.34 5.47 -1.48
N ASN A 53 -12.03 5.56 -1.29
CA ASN A 53 -11.10 4.48 -1.61
C ASN A 53 -11.00 3.45 -0.50
N VAL A 54 -10.68 2.22 -0.90
CA VAL A 54 -10.47 1.11 0.03
C VAL A 54 -9.24 1.32 0.91
N LEU A 55 -9.29 0.76 2.11
CA LEU A 55 -8.18 0.63 3.05
C LEU A 55 -7.60 -0.80 3.01
N VAL A 56 -6.45 -1.01 3.64
CA VAL A 56 -5.87 -2.33 3.95
C VAL A 56 -5.82 -3.25 2.71
N THR A 57 -5.26 -2.77 1.61
CA THR A 57 -5.20 -3.58 0.38
C THR A 57 -4.20 -4.72 0.52
N ASN A 58 -4.60 -5.96 0.22
CA ASN A 58 -3.73 -7.15 0.28
C ASN A 58 -3.88 -8.11 -0.91
N PHE A 59 -4.54 -7.68 -1.97
CA PHE A 59 -4.49 -8.33 -3.28
C PHE A 59 -4.22 -7.30 -4.38
N PHE A 60 -3.34 -7.62 -5.33
CA PHE A 60 -2.94 -6.71 -6.42
C PHE A 60 -2.88 -7.41 -7.76
N LEU A 61 -3.14 -6.69 -8.85
CA LEU A 61 -2.96 -7.17 -10.22
C LEU A 61 -2.23 -6.14 -11.08
N GLN A 62 -1.19 -6.58 -11.76
CA GLN A 62 -0.50 -5.86 -12.82
C GLN A 62 -0.73 -6.54 -14.17
N ALA A 63 -1.65 -5.98 -14.97
CA ALA A 63 -1.84 -6.40 -16.35
C ALA A 63 -0.93 -5.59 -17.29
N LYS A 64 -0.30 -6.24 -18.27
CA LYS A 64 0.46 -5.55 -19.31
C LYS A 64 0.06 -6.06 -20.69
N GLY A 65 0.10 -5.16 -21.67
CA GLY A 65 -0.12 -5.48 -23.07
C GLY A 65 1.08 -6.18 -23.73
N PRO A 66 1.03 -6.43 -25.05
CA PRO A 66 2.05 -7.17 -25.80
C PRO A 66 3.47 -6.58 -25.74
N HIS A 67 3.60 -5.27 -25.47
CA HIS A 67 4.89 -4.59 -25.31
C HIS A 67 5.28 -4.38 -23.83
N GLY A 68 4.52 -5.02 -22.92
CA GLY A 68 4.76 -4.98 -21.49
C GLY A 68 6.02 -5.70 -21.10
N ARG A 69 6.91 -5.02 -20.35
CA ARG A 69 8.13 -5.66 -19.83
C ARG A 69 7.80 -6.47 -18.58
N ILE A 70 8.03 -7.78 -18.63
CA ILE A 70 7.81 -8.72 -17.51
C ILE A 70 8.56 -8.24 -16.25
N GLY A 71 9.83 -7.85 -16.39
CA GLY A 71 10.63 -7.36 -15.26
C GLY A 71 10.06 -6.09 -14.60
N ILE A 72 9.38 -5.20 -15.36
CA ILE A 72 8.70 -4.05 -14.77
C ILE A 72 7.49 -4.50 -13.96
N ALA A 73 6.66 -5.41 -14.52
CA ALA A 73 5.48 -5.89 -13.81
C ALA A 73 5.86 -6.63 -12.52
N GLN A 74 6.92 -7.44 -12.55
CA GLN A 74 7.47 -8.10 -11.37
C GLN A 74 7.91 -7.10 -10.30
N LYS A 75 8.71 -6.07 -10.67
CA LYS A 75 9.10 -5.01 -9.74
C LYS A 75 7.89 -4.28 -9.13
N GLN A 76 6.87 -4.01 -9.94
CA GLN A 76 5.64 -3.37 -9.47
C GLN A 76 4.89 -4.25 -8.46
N VAL A 77 4.66 -5.53 -8.77
CA VAL A 77 3.96 -6.42 -7.83
C VAL A 77 4.78 -6.72 -6.58
N THR A 78 6.11 -6.69 -6.65
CA THR A 78 6.99 -6.77 -5.48
C THR A 78 6.77 -5.57 -4.56
N LEU A 79 6.80 -4.35 -5.10
CA LEU A 79 6.58 -3.14 -4.32
C LEU A 79 5.17 -3.10 -3.73
N GLU A 80 4.15 -3.39 -4.55
CA GLU A 80 2.75 -3.44 -4.12
C GLU A 80 2.53 -4.48 -3.02
N GLY A 81 3.09 -5.68 -3.18
CA GLY A 81 3.01 -6.73 -2.18
C GLY A 81 3.74 -6.39 -0.88
N ALA A 82 4.85 -5.65 -0.94
CA ALA A 82 5.50 -5.12 0.26
C ALA A 82 4.58 -4.15 1.01
N TYR A 83 3.99 -3.17 0.31
CA TYR A 83 3.01 -2.25 0.91
C TYR A 83 1.81 -3.01 1.51
N GLY A 84 1.22 -3.95 0.78
CA GLY A 84 0.12 -4.76 1.30
C GLY A 84 0.51 -5.59 2.52
N SER A 85 1.70 -6.17 2.53
CA SER A 85 2.23 -6.93 3.68
C SER A 85 2.41 -6.02 4.89
N ARG A 86 2.88 -4.79 4.70
CA ARG A 86 2.95 -3.79 5.78
C ARG A 86 1.57 -3.41 6.31
N MET A 87 0.57 -3.24 5.43
CA MET A 87 -0.80 -2.95 5.84
C MET A 87 -1.38 -4.08 6.69
N MET A 88 -1.28 -5.32 6.20
CA MET A 88 -1.77 -6.51 6.92
C MET A 88 -1.07 -6.68 8.26
N HIS A 89 0.25 -6.51 8.31
CA HIS A 89 1.05 -6.60 9.53
C HIS A 89 0.66 -5.53 10.56
N ALA A 90 0.44 -4.29 10.12
CA ALA A 90 0.04 -3.19 10.99
C ALA A 90 -1.35 -3.42 11.60
N VAL A 91 -2.32 -3.91 10.81
CA VAL A 91 -3.66 -4.23 11.31
C VAL A 91 -3.62 -5.43 12.27
N GLN A 92 -2.90 -6.50 11.91
CA GLN A 92 -2.71 -7.68 12.77
C GLN A 92 -2.14 -7.32 14.16
N ASN A 93 -1.21 -6.38 14.19
CA ASN A 93 -0.52 -5.92 15.40
C ASN A 93 -1.14 -4.69 16.06
N PHE A 94 -2.29 -4.21 15.57
CA PHE A 94 -2.94 -3.04 16.15
C PHE A 94 -3.20 -3.27 17.65
N GLY A 95 -2.72 -2.33 18.48
CA GLY A 95 -2.86 -2.36 19.93
C GLY A 95 -1.97 -3.34 20.71
N LYS A 96 -0.99 -3.98 20.06
CA LYS A 96 0.04 -4.75 20.77
C LYS A 96 1.20 -3.85 21.19
N GLU A 97 1.77 -4.10 22.36
CA GLU A 97 2.96 -3.37 22.84
C GLU A 97 4.21 -3.68 22.01
N THR A 98 4.35 -4.95 21.60
CA THR A 98 5.45 -5.41 20.74
C THR A 98 4.88 -6.08 19.49
N PRO A 99 5.28 -5.65 18.27
CA PRO A 99 4.85 -6.31 17.04
C PRO A 99 5.35 -7.75 16.97
N GLU A 100 4.45 -8.66 16.65
CA GLU A 100 4.74 -10.07 16.37
C GLU A 100 4.92 -10.28 14.86
N PHE A 101 5.79 -11.24 14.53
CA PHE A 101 6.07 -11.69 13.16
C PHE A 101 5.86 -13.20 13.13
N ASP A 102 4.93 -13.67 12.30
CA ASP A 102 4.53 -15.08 12.22
C ASP A 102 4.98 -15.77 10.92
N ASP A 103 5.77 -15.06 10.10
CA ASP A 103 6.31 -15.48 8.81
C ASP A 103 5.27 -15.98 7.78
N ASN A 104 3.99 -15.68 8.00
CA ASN A 104 2.90 -16.12 7.12
C ASN A 104 2.63 -15.11 6.00
N ALA A 105 2.16 -15.63 4.86
CA ALA A 105 1.75 -14.81 3.73
C ALA A 105 0.25 -14.49 3.78
N TYR A 106 -0.06 -13.21 4.02
CA TYR A 106 -1.43 -12.69 4.04
C TYR A 106 -1.72 -11.72 2.89
N THR A 107 -0.73 -11.48 2.03
CA THR A 107 -0.82 -10.60 0.87
C THR A 107 -0.48 -11.38 -0.38
N PHE A 108 -1.21 -11.12 -1.46
CA PHE A 108 -1.05 -11.81 -2.72
C PHE A 108 -1.03 -10.83 -3.88
N SER A 109 -0.44 -11.24 -4.99
CA SER A 109 -0.52 -10.46 -6.22
C SER A 109 -0.55 -11.35 -7.44
N ALA A 110 -0.88 -10.75 -8.57
CA ALA A 110 -0.85 -11.39 -9.86
C ALA A 110 -0.24 -10.47 -10.93
N THR A 111 0.43 -11.07 -11.90
CA THR A 111 0.74 -10.41 -13.17
C THR A 111 -0.03 -11.10 -14.29
N TYR A 112 -0.58 -10.34 -15.22
CA TYR A 112 -1.14 -10.87 -16.47
C TYR A 112 -0.46 -10.20 -17.66
N ILE A 113 0.32 -10.97 -18.41
CA ILE A 113 1.10 -10.45 -19.54
C ILE A 113 0.95 -11.42 -20.70
N GLU A 114 0.39 -10.95 -21.81
CA GLU A 114 0.29 -11.71 -23.06
C GLU A 114 -0.29 -13.14 -22.88
N GLY A 115 -1.35 -13.25 -22.07
CA GLY A 115 -1.98 -14.55 -21.80
C GLY A 115 -1.30 -15.39 -20.71
N ILE A 116 -0.20 -14.93 -20.11
CA ILE A 116 0.46 -15.59 -18.99
C ILE A 116 0.02 -14.93 -17.68
N LEU A 117 -0.59 -15.73 -16.80
CA LEU A 117 -0.96 -15.35 -15.44
C LEU A 117 0.06 -15.91 -14.45
N CYS A 118 0.75 -15.07 -13.68
CA CYS A 118 1.58 -15.51 -12.56
C CYS A 118 0.96 -15.04 -11.25
N LEU A 119 0.92 -15.93 -10.25
CA LEU A 119 0.41 -15.66 -8.91
C LEU A 119 1.56 -15.66 -7.91
N PHE A 120 1.54 -14.71 -6.97
CA PHE A 120 2.58 -14.51 -5.98
C PHE A 120 1.99 -14.40 -4.57
N ALA A 121 2.75 -14.84 -3.58
CA ALA A 121 2.51 -14.62 -2.16
C ALA A 121 3.56 -13.68 -1.60
N HIS A 122 3.17 -12.87 -0.62
CA HIS A 122 4.03 -11.91 0.04
C HIS A 122 3.91 -12.05 1.54
N HIS A 123 5.04 -12.00 2.23
CA HIS A 123 5.11 -12.03 3.68
C HIS A 123 6.11 -11.01 4.20
N VAL A 124 5.90 -10.60 5.46
CA VAL A 124 6.80 -9.75 6.22
C VAL A 124 7.72 -10.63 7.05
N ALA A 125 9.01 -10.29 7.10
CA ALA A 125 10.00 -10.93 7.96
C ALA A 125 10.44 -9.98 9.07
N ALA A 126 10.75 -10.56 10.23
CA ALA A 126 11.22 -9.80 11.39
C ALA A 126 12.49 -9.00 11.06
N PRO A 127 12.67 -7.81 11.67
CA PRO A 127 13.87 -7.02 11.48
C PRO A 127 15.14 -7.76 11.94
N THR A 128 16.21 -7.64 11.17
CA THR A 128 17.53 -8.17 11.51
C THR A 128 18.55 -7.03 11.66
N ILE A 129 19.76 -7.36 12.12
CA ILE A 129 20.89 -6.40 12.12
C ILE A 129 21.18 -5.93 10.69
N HIS A 130 21.05 -6.81 9.71
CA HIS A 130 21.34 -6.53 8.31
C HIS A 130 20.29 -5.63 7.64
N THR A 131 19.06 -5.57 8.17
CA THR A 131 17.99 -4.70 7.64
C THR A 131 17.91 -3.35 8.35
N ASN A 132 18.97 -2.92 9.04
CA ASN A 132 18.97 -1.72 9.88
C ASN A 132 17.78 -1.65 10.84
N ARG A 133 17.34 -2.81 11.35
CA ARG A 133 16.15 -2.95 12.22
C ARG A 133 14.81 -2.54 11.58
N HIS A 134 14.72 -2.50 10.26
CA HIS A 134 13.46 -2.44 9.53
C HIS A 134 12.96 -3.85 9.16
N PRO A 135 11.62 -4.08 9.10
CA PRO A 135 11.08 -5.34 8.60
C PRO A 135 11.51 -5.63 7.16
N GLY A 136 11.75 -6.91 6.86
CA GLY A 136 11.97 -7.39 5.48
C GLY A 136 10.64 -7.70 4.79
N TYR A 137 10.60 -7.60 3.46
CA TYR A 137 9.44 -7.98 2.65
C TYR A 137 9.87 -8.94 1.55
N HIS A 138 9.18 -10.08 1.47
CA HIS A 138 9.54 -11.16 0.56
C HIS A 138 8.38 -11.47 -0.37
N ILE A 139 8.72 -11.80 -1.61
CA ILE A 139 7.80 -12.25 -2.65
C ILE A 139 8.18 -13.68 -3.06
N THR A 140 7.18 -14.54 -3.20
CA THR A 140 7.34 -15.92 -3.67
C THR A 140 6.40 -16.16 -4.85
N LEU A 141 6.94 -16.62 -5.98
CA LEU A 141 6.13 -17.11 -7.09
C LEU A 141 5.43 -18.41 -6.65
N LEU A 142 4.10 -18.41 -6.67
CA LEU A 142 3.30 -19.59 -6.38
C LEU A 142 3.18 -20.47 -7.63
N ARG A 143 2.71 -19.89 -8.74
CA ARG A 143 2.48 -20.60 -10.01
C ARG A 143 2.28 -19.66 -11.19
N GLY A 144 2.69 -20.11 -12.37
CA GLY A 144 2.35 -19.52 -13.66
C GLY A 144 1.35 -20.38 -14.44
N PHE A 145 0.46 -19.74 -15.20
CA PHE A 145 -0.53 -20.37 -16.07
C PHE A 145 -0.54 -19.71 -17.45
N HIS A 146 -0.47 -20.53 -18.49
CA HIS A 146 -0.67 -20.08 -19.87
C HIS A 146 -2.16 -20.13 -20.21
N LEU A 147 -2.85 -18.99 -20.14
CA LEU A 147 -4.30 -18.92 -20.28
C LEU A 147 -4.81 -19.08 -21.72
N PHE A 148 -3.93 -19.06 -22.73
CA PHE A 148 -4.31 -19.43 -24.10
C PHE A 148 -4.41 -20.94 -24.30
N ASP A 149 -3.89 -21.74 -23.37
CA ASP A 149 -4.07 -23.19 -23.35
C ASP A 149 -5.36 -23.54 -22.59
N LYS A 150 -6.29 -24.20 -23.29
CA LYS A 150 -7.58 -24.63 -22.75
C LYS A 150 -7.42 -25.49 -21.49
N SER A 151 -6.36 -26.29 -21.40
CA SER A 151 -6.12 -27.15 -20.24
C SER A 151 -5.74 -26.35 -18.98
N ASN A 152 -5.02 -25.24 -19.15
CA ASN A 152 -4.56 -24.38 -18.05
C ASN A 152 -5.53 -23.23 -17.73
N PHE A 153 -6.44 -22.88 -18.64
CA PHE A 153 -7.33 -21.74 -18.47
C PHE A 153 -8.22 -21.86 -17.22
N ALA A 154 -8.92 -22.98 -17.07
CA ALA A 154 -9.85 -23.17 -15.96
C ALA A 154 -9.12 -23.15 -14.61
N ASP A 155 -8.00 -23.86 -14.51
CA ASP A 155 -7.18 -23.93 -13.30
C ASP A 155 -6.57 -22.57 -12.93
N GLY A 156 -6.07 -21.83 -13.92
CA GLY A 156 -5.50 -20.50 -13.69
C GLY A 156 -6.53 -19.49 -13.19
N ILE A 157 -7.73 -19.47 -13.81
CA ILE A 157 -8.83 -18.60 -13.36
C ILE A 157 -9.34 -19.01 -11.98
N TYR A 158 -9.44 -20.32 -11.71
CA TYR A 158 -9.81 -20.82 -10.39
C TYR A 158 -8.79 -20.39 -9.34
N ALA A 159 -7.50 -20.62 -9.57
CA ALA A 159 -6.43 -20.25 -8.65
C ALA A 159 -6.41 -18.74 -8.37
N PHE A 160 -6.57 -17.90 -9.41
CA PHE A 160 -6.67 -16.45 -9.25
C PHE A 160 -7.84 -16.04 -8.33
N ARG A 161 -9.03 -16.59 -8.57
CA ARG A 161 -10.22 -16.28 -7.76
C ARG A 161 -10.09 -16.79 -6.32
N ALA A 162 -9.57 -17.99 -6.15
CA ALA A 162 -9.32 -18.58 -4.84
C ALA A 162 -8.34 -17.73 -4.03
N LEU A 163 -7.27 -17.24 -4.66
CA LEU A 163 -6.29 -16.39 -4.00
C LEU A 163 -6.86 -15.03 -3.59
N ARG A 164 -7.71 -14.42 -4.44
CA ARG A 164 -8.46 -13.20 -4.09
C ARG A 164 -9.38 -13.42 -2.90
N GLN A 165 -10.11 -14.54 -2.89
CA GLN A 165 -11.00 -14.89 -1.78
C GLN A 165 -10.24 -15.16 -0.49
N LEU A 166 -9.07 -15.80 -0.58
CA LEU A 166 -8.20 -16.04 0.57
C LEU A 166 -7.64 -14.73 1.15
N ALA A 167 -7.19 -13.82 0.28
CA ALA A 167 -6.76 -12.48 0.68
C ALA A 167 -7.87 -11.73 1.43
N HIS A 168 -9.09 -11.77 0.89
CA HIS A 168 -10.26 -11.19 1.55
C HIS A 168 -10.48 -11.80 2.93
N LYS A 169 -10.50 -13.14 3.05
CA LYS A 169 -10.70 -13.82 4.34
C LYS A 169 -9.70 -13.36 5.41
N TYR A 170 -8.40 -13.35 5.11
CA TYR A 170 -7.39 -12.91 6.09
C TYR A 170 -7.54 -11.45 6.49
N ARG A 171 -7.85 -10.58 5.52
CA ARG A 171 -8.07 -9.16 5.78
C ARG A 171 -9.24 -8.94 6.74
N GLU A 172 -10.34 -9.65 6.52
CA GLU A 172 -11.52 -9.59 7.38
C GLU A 172 -11.21 -10.03 8.82
N GLU A 173 -10.55 -11.17 8.98
CA GLU A 173 -10.16 -11.70 10.30
C GLU A 173 -9.28 -10.72 11.07
N PHE A 174 -8.31 -10.07 10.41
CA PHE A 174 -7.42 -9.11 11.07
C PHE A 174 -8.13 -7.81 11.41
N ILE A 175 -9.02 -7.32 10.54
CA ILE A 175 -9.81 -6.12 10.81
C ILE A 175 -10.76 -6.33 11.98
N GLU A 176 -11.41 -7.49 12.06
CA GLU A 176 -12.30 -7.84 13.17
C GLU A 176 -11.55 -7.75 14.51
N VAL A 177 -10.40 -8.43 14.61
CA VAL A 177 -9.56 -8.40 15.81
C VAL A 177 -9.04 -6.99 16.13
N ALA A 178 -8.62 -6.22 15.12
CA ALA A 178 -8.16 -4.84 15.33
C ALA A 178 -9.29 -3.93 15.83
N ASN A 179 -10.49 -4.08 15.28
CA ASN A 179 -11.68 -3.34 15.67
C ASN A 179 -12.10 -3.67 17.12
N GLU A 180 -12.04 -4.94 17.52
CA GLU A 180 -12.31 -5.36 18.90
C GLU A 180 -11.32 -4.73 19.88
N ARG A 181 -10.01 -4.75 19.56
CA ARG A 181 -8.99 -4.09 20.38
C ARG A 181 -9.23 -2.60 20.48
N ALA A 182 -9.54 -1.93 19.37
CA ALA A 182 -9.85 -0.51 19.35
C ALA A 182 -11.04 -0.15 20.25
N ALA A 183 -12.08 -0.99 20.28
CA ALA A 183 -13.26 -0.79 21.12
C ALA A 183 -12.96 -0.93 22.61
N ASN A 184 -11.99 -1.78 22.99
CA ASN A 184 -11.61 -2.04 24.37
C ASN A 184 -10.57 -1.06 24.93
N MET A 185 -9.97 -0.21 24.09
CA MET A 185 -8.99 0.77 24.56
C MET A 185 -9.66 2.00 25.19
N PRO A 186 -9.02 2.61 26.21
CA PRO A 186 -9.49 3.88 26.78
C PRO A 186 -9.60 4.95 25.69
N ARG A 187 -10.70 5.70 25.65
CA ARG A 187 -10.80 6.87 24.77
C ARG A 187 -9.64 7.81 25.06
N LEU A 188 -8.95 8.25 24.01
CA LEU A 188 -7.99 9.35 24.13
C LEU A 188 -8.79 10.53 24.68
N GLN A 189 -8.50 10.95 25.91
CA GLN A 189 -9.05 12.19 26.44
C GLN A 189 -8.38 13.30 25.64
N GLU A 190 -9.14 13.94 24.76
CA GLU A 190 -8.75 15.25 24.25
C GLU A 190 -8.49 16.13 25.46
N ALA A 191 -7.25 16.59 25.61
CA ALA A 191 -6.90 17.58 26.61
C ALA A 191 -7.79 18.80 26.37
N ARG A 192 -8.85 18.94 27.18
CA ARG A 192 -9.60 20.18 27.29
C ARG A 192 -8.62 21.22 27.79
N GLY A 193 -8.07 22.00 26.85
CA GLY A 193 -7.44 23.27 27.16
C GLY A 193 -8.47 24.14 27.86
N THR A 194 -8.37 24.24 29.18
CA THR A 194 -8.96 25.34 29.92
C THR A 194 -8.11 26.57 29.62
N ASP A 195 -8.41 27.26 28.52
CA ASP A 195 -7.92 28.62 28.34
C ASP A 195 -8.95 29.58 28.95
N THR A 196 -8.76 29.85 30.24
CA THR A 196 -9.36 31.00 30.90
C THR A 196 -8.69 32.25 30.36
N GLY A 197 -9.45 33.06 29.61
CA GLY A 197 -8.98 34.28 28.98
C GLY A 197 -8.27 35.24 29.93
N LYS A 198 -7.27 35.93 29.38
CA LYS A 198 -6.87 37.26 29.81
C LYS A 198 -6.82 38.20 28.61
N ASP A 199 -7.74 39.14 28.71
CA ASP A 199 -7.84 40.40 28.01
C ASP A 199 -6.54 41.22 28.09
N GLY A 200 -6.21 41.94 27.01
CA GLY A 200 -4.98 42.69 26.87
C GLY A 200 -4.85 43.30 25.47
N THR A 201 -5.57 44.39 25.26
CA THR A 201 -5.48 45.30 24.12
C THR A 201 -4.05 45.80 23.87
N ASN A 202 -3.57 45.75 22.63
CA ASN A 202 -2.78 46.85 22.08
C ASN A 202 -2.77 46.91 20.55
N GLU A 203 -2.70 48.15 20.06
CA GLU A 203 -3.04 48.63 18.72
C GLU A 203 -2.05 48.26 17.60
N MET A 204 -2.57 48.29 16.36
CA MET A 204 -1.82 48.19 15.10
C MET A 204 -0.89 49.39 14.85
N PRO A 205 0.10 49.21 13.96
CA PRO A 205 0.34 50.21 12.93
C PRO A 205 0.29 49.65 11.50
N SER A 206 -0.08 50.54 10.58
CA SER A 206 -0.55 50.31 9.22
C SER A 206 0.50 49.89 8.18
N ARG A 207 -0.01 49.24 7.13
CA ARG A 207 0.52 48.98 5.78
C ARG A 207 1.09 50.23 5.06
N PRO A 208 2.00 50.06 4.08
CA PRO A 208 1.60 49.91 2.65
C PRO A 208 2.49 48.86 1.93
N GLY A 209 2.19 48.36 0.74
CA GLY A 209 1.19 48.65 -0.27
C GLY A 209 1.19 47.50 -1.28
N ASP A 210 0.37 47.68 -2.30
CA ASP A 210 -0.08 46.69 -3.29
C ASP A 210 1.03 46.24 -4.24
N ASP A 211 0.92 44.99 -4.73
CA ASP A 211 1.26 44.63 -6.10
C ASP A 211 0.47 43.37 -6.48
N GLU A 212 -0.47 43.58 -7.41
CA GLU A 212 -1.18 42.57 -8.18
C GLU A 212 -0.19 41.76 -9.00
N TYR A 213 -0.33 40.42 -9.03
CA TYR A 213 0.10 39.63 -10.17
C TYR A 213 -1.01 38.64 -10.51
N GLU A 214 -1.53 38.82 -11.71
CA GLU A 214 -2.52 38.00 -12.39
C GLU A 214 -1.99 36.58 -12.62
N GLY A 215 -2.94 35.65 -12.77
CA GLY A 215 -2.64 34.25 -13.06
C GLY A 215 -2.17 34.04 -14.50
N GLU A 216 -1.53 32.91 -14.72
CA GLU A 216 -1.42 32.27 -16.04
C GLU A 216 -1.24 30.75 -15.85
N ASP A 217 -2.26 30.05 -16.33
CA ASP A 217 -2.24 28.88 -17.20
C ASP A 217 -1.45 27.60 -16.89
N GLU A 218 -2.23 26.51 -16.99
CA GLU A 218 -1.85 25.14 -17.23
C GLU A 218 -0.81 25.02 -18.36
N ALA A 219 0.31 24.34 -18.07
CA ALA A 219 1.11 23.70 -19.08
C ALA A 219 1.61 22.34 -18.60
N SER A 220 1.00 21.31 -19.18
CA SER A 220 1.52 19.95 -19.32
C SER A 220 3.01 19.96 -19.68
N ALA A 221 3.83 19.23 -18.91
CA ALA A 221 5.21 18.96 -19.26
C ALA A 221 5.52 17.45 -19.15
N PRO A 222 6.39 16.91 -20.02
CA PRO A 222 6.37 15.51 -20.44
C PRO A 222 7.19 14.58 -19.54
N GLU A 223 6.79 13.29 -19.51
CA GLU A 223 7.58 12.20 -18.94
C GLU A 223 8.95 12.11 -19.63
N LYS A 224 10.03 12.25 -18.86
CA LYS A 224 11.38 11.92 -19.31
C LYS A 224 11.71 10.49 -18.93
N ASP A 225 11.83 9.64 -19.94
CA ASP A 225 12.56 8.38 -19.88
C ASP A 225 14.01 8.64 -19.45
N SER A 226 14.43 8.03 -18.35
CA SER A 226 15.85 7.89 -18.02
C SER A 226 16.21 6.42 -18.01
N ASP A 227 16.76 5.96 -19.13
CA ASP A 227 17.57 4.75 -19.20
C ASP A 227 18.74 4.88 -18.23
N ALA A 228 18.72 4.08 -17.16
CA ALA A 228 19.90 3.82 -16.35
C ALA A 228 20.31 2.36 -16.54
N ASN A 229 21.39 2.18 -17.29
CA ASN A 229 22.16 0.95 -17.39
C ASN A 229 22.47 0.42 -15.99
N PHE A 230 22.15 -0.85 -15.73
CA PHE A 230 22.72 -1.58 -14.60
C PHE A 230 23.25 -2.93 -15.06
N VAL A 231 24.48 -3.19 -14.64
CA VAL A 231 25.33 -4.32 -14.99
C VAL A 231 24.75 -5.59 -14.37
N GLU A 232 24.57 -6.64 -15.18
CA GLU A 232 24.28 -8.00 -14.70
C GLU A 232 25.52 -8.54 -13.98
N GLU A 233 25.45 -8.72 -12.66
CA GLU A 233 26.27 -9.71 -11.97
C GLU A 233 25.44 -10.97 -11.75
N GLY A 234 25.88 -12.05 -12.39
CA GLY A 234 25.21 -13.35 -12.41
C GLY A 234 25.20 -14.01 -11.05
N ILE A 235 24.09 -14.69 -10.75
CA ILE A 235 23.98 -15.63 -9.65
C ILE A 235 24.18 -17.03 -10.23
N GLU A 236 25.32 -17.64 -9.90
CA GLU A 236 25.57 -19.07 -10.09
C GLU A 236 24.68 -19.88 -9.15
N LEU A 237 24.00 -20.88 -9.71
CA LEU A 237 23.24 -21.87 -8.96
C LEU A 237 24.16 -23.06 -8.63
N SER A 238 24.29 -23.37 -7.34
CA SER A 238 24.75 -24.67 -6.84
C SER A 238 23.63 -25.33 -6.04
#